data_AF-A0A7C4YAZ7-F1
#
_entry.id   AF-A0A7C4YAZ7-F1
#
_cell.length_a   1.000
_cell.length_b   1.000
_cell.length_c   1.000
_cell.angle_alpha   90.00
_cell.angle_beta   90.00
_cell.angle_gamma   90.00
#
_symmetry.space_group_name_H-M   'P 1'
#
loop_
_entity.id
_entity.type
_entity.pdbx_description
1 polymer ?
#
loop_
_entity_poly.entity_id
_entity_poly.type
_entity_poly.pdbx_seq_one_letter_code
_entity_poly.pdbx_strand_id
1 'polypeptide(L)'
;MELWQQLKEIALALFDSQKLMTTLSQPEYVLAGFIMLNLIVFTETGLLIGFFLPGDSLLVTTGLVFYNLIHVQGLSWWLLPALLITLSIAAIIGDSVGYAIGYRAGPRIFNREQSFFFRKNHLLAAQEYYEKHGPFTIVVARFMPILRTFAPVVAGVGRMNYRKFLLYNIGGGIGWVFSMVLIGYVITPVLEKPLQKVFGAGFLLQNHIEKLIIIVVLASIAPMVLKFVRAKLLKRRKSDVVQIL
;
A
#
# COMPACT_ATOMS: atom_id res chain seq x y z
N MET A 1 18.94 20.70 13.76
CA MET A 1 18.09 19.79 14.54
C MET A 1 18.72 18.41 14.60
N GLU A 2 18.60 17.70 15.71
CA GLU A 2 19.04 16.30 15.76
C GLU A 2 18.10 15.42 14.92
N LEU A 3 18.66 14.50 14.13
CA LEU A 3 17.91 13.55 13.29
C LEU A 3 16.83 12.80 14.08
N TRP A 4 17.13 12.45 15.33
CA TRP A 4 16.20 11.78 16.23
C TRP A 4 14.93 12.59 16.50
N GLN A 5 15.06 13.91 16.60
CA GLN A 5 13.94 14.82 16.81
C GLN A 5 13.07 14.90 15.55
N GLN A 6 13.70 14.99 14.38
CA GLN A 6 12.99 14.98 13.09
C GLN A 6 12.19 13.68 12.90
N LEU A 7 12.80 12.53 13.19
CA LEU A 7 12.11 11.23 13.12
C LEU A 7 10.92 11.16 14.07
N LYS A 8 11.05 11.67 15.31
CA LYS A 8 9.95 11.74 16.27
C LYS A 8 8.80 12.60 15.75
N GLU A 9 9.09 13.76 15.18
CA GLU A 9 8.08 14.67 14.66
C GLU A 9 7.30 14.06 13.49
N ILE A 10 7.99 13.40 12.56
CA ILE A 10 7.34 12.69 11.45
C ILE A 10 6.49 11.53 11.98
N ALA A 11 6.97 10.77 12.98
CA ALA A 11 6.22 9.68 13.59
C ALA A 11 4.94 10.16 14.29
N LEU A 12 5.01 11.30 14.99
CA LEU A 12 3.84 11.92 15.63
C LEU A 12 2.85 12.50 14.61
N ALA A 13 3.34 12.92 13.44
CA ALA A 13 2.53 13.43 12.35
C ALA A 13 1.95 12.33 11.45
N LEU A 14 2.26 11.05 11.69
CA LEU A 14 1.91 9.94 10.80
C LEU A 14 0.40 9.79 10.52
N PHE A 15 -0.43 10.16 11.49
CA PHE A 15 -1.90 10.14 11.37
C PHE A 15 -2.52 11.51 11.07
N ASP A 16 -1.71 12.56 10.97
CA ASP A 16 -2.12 13.92 10.66
C ASP A 16 -1.53 14.33 9.31
N SER A 17 -2.36 14.25 8.27
CA SER A 17 -1.90 14.47 6.89
C SER A 17 -1.38 15.90 6.65
N GLN A 18 -1.96 16.91 7.33
CA GLN A 18 -1.51 18.29 7.21
C GLN A 18 -0.16 18.47 7.89
N LYS A 19 -0.04 18.01 9.14
CA LYS A 19 1.22 18.10 9.88
C LYS A 19 2.34 17.35 9.15
N LEU A 20 2.07 16.14 8.67
CA LEU A 20 3.04 15.32 7.93
C LEU A 20 3.56 16.07 6.70
N MET A 21 2.65 16.62 5.91
CA MET A 21 3.01 17.39 4.72
C MET A 21 3.84 18.62 5.09
N THR A 22 3.43 19.41 6.10
CA THR A 22 4.18 20.61 6.49
C THR A 22 5.60 20.26 6.97
N THR A 23 5.75 19.16 7.71
CA THR A 23 7.04 18.66 8.16
C THR A 23 7.89 18.15 7.00
N LEU A 24 7.34 17.30 6.13
CA LEU A 24 8.08 16.74 4.98
C LEU A 24 8.40 17.77 3.90
N SER A 25 7.65 18.89 3.85
CA SER A 25 7.92 19.98 2.90
C SER A 25 9.14 20.82 3.29
N GLN A 26 9.69 20.64 4.48
CA GLN A 26 10.88 21.37 4.91
C GLN A 26 12.14 20.65 4.38
N PRO A 27 13.06 21.33 3.67
CA PRO A 27 14.25 20.70 3.08
C PRO A 27 15.12 19.92 4.08
N GLU A 28 15.21 20.40 5.32
CA GLU A 28 15.96 19.76 6.40
C GLU A 28 15.39 18.40 6.85
N TYR A 29 14.11 18.12 6.57
CA TYR A 29 13.45 16.84 6.91
C TYR A 29 13.53 15.82 5.79
N VAL A 30 14.10 16.16 4.62
CA VAL A 30 14.14 15.22 3.48
C VAL A 30 14.79 13.90 3.88
N LEU A 31 15.95 13.91 4.54
CA LEU A 31 16.62 12.69 4.99
C LEU A 31 15.78 11.89 6.00
N ALA A 32 15.24 12.56 7.02
CA ALA A 32 14.40 11.92 8.03
C ALA A 32 13.11 11.35 7.41
N GLY A 33 12.53 12.05 6.44
CA GLY A 33 11.40 11.62 5.62
C GLY A 33 11.73 10.35 4.85
N PHE A 34 12.85 10.33 4.12
CA PHE A 34 13.30 9.12 3.42
C PHE A 34 13.39 7.92 4.36
N ILE A 35 14.05 8.07 5.51
CA ILE A 35 14.22 6.99 6.49
C ILE A 35 12.86 6.53 7.01
N MET A 36 12.02 7.46 7.47
CA MET A 36 10.74 7.15 8.08
C MET A 36 9.76 6.51 7.10
N LEU A 37 9.64 7.05 5.89
CA LEU A 37 8.76 6.50 4.84
C LEU A 37 9.16 5.06 4.49
N ASN A 38 10.46 4.79 4.34
CA ASN A 38 10.96 3.44 4.08
C ASN A 38 10.67 2.48 5.25
N LEU A 39 10.84 2.93 6.50
CA LEU A 39 10.51 2.13 7.68
C LEU A 39 9.03 1.81 7.76
N ILE A 40 8.15 2.80 7.52
CA ILE A 40 6.70 2.61 7.54
C ILE A 40 6.29 1.61 6.46
N VAL A 41 6.74 1.80 5.22
CA VAL A 41 6.41 0.88 4.12
C VAL A 41 6.93 -0.53 4.40
N PHE A 42 8.14 -0.65 4.92
CA PHE A 42 8.69 -1.95 5.32
C PHE A 42 7.86 -2.61 6.43
N THR A 43 7.47 -1.86 7.46
CA THR A 43 6.67 -2.38 8.58
C THR A 43 5.26 -2.76 8.13
N GLU A 44 4.61 -1.92 7.34
CA GLU A 44 3.26 -2.17 6.82
C GLU A 44 3.22 -3.41 5.94
N THR A 45 4.21 -3.58 5.07
CA THR A 45 4.26 -4.71 4.11
C THR A 45 4.77 -6.00 4.76
N GLY A 46 5.80 -5.90 5.62
CA GLY A 46 6.49 -7.07 6.15
C GLY A 46 6.04 -7.57 7.52
N LEU A 47 5.43 -6.72 8.34
CA LEU A 47 4.96 -7.11 9.67
C LEU A 47 3.44 -7.21 9.64
N LEU A 48 2.88 -8.37 10.00
CA LEU A 48 1.42 -8.60 10.07
C LEU A 48 0.69 -7.54 10.90
N ILE A 49 1.36 -6.95 11.88
CA ILE A 49 0.84 -5.87 12.72
C ILE A 49 0.77 -4.54 11.98
N GLY A 50 1.55 -4.32 10.92
CA GLY A 50 1.63 -3.04 10.22
C GLY A 50 0.40 -2.66 9.41
N PHE A 51 -0.65 -3.49 9.34
CA PHE A 51 -1.88 -3.21 8.59
C PHE A 51 -2.64 -1.95 9.06
N PHE A 52 -2.37 -1.46 10.28
CA PHE A 52 -2.97 -0.23 10.79
C PHE A 52 -2.24 1.03 10.30
N LEU A 53 -1.07 0.89 9.68
CA LEU A 53 -0.32 2.03 9.17
C LEU A 53 -0.99 2.57 7.90
N PRO A 54 -1.08 3.90 7.73
CA PRO A 54 -1.76 4.54 6.62
C PRO A 54 -0.83 4.65 5.39
N GLY A 55 -0.26 3.55 4.90
CA GLY A 55 0.81 3.60 3.91
C GLY A 55 0.40 4.07 2.51
N ASP A 56 -0.81 3.73 2.03
CA ASP A 56 -1.28 4.21 0.72
C ASP A 56 -1.41 5.73 0.69
N SER A 57 -2.04 6.28 1.72
CA SER A 57 -2.15 7.72 1.93
C SER A 57 -0.81 8.41 2.09
N LEU A 58 0.12 7.76 2.80
CA LEU A 58 1.48 8.26 3.01
C LEU A 58 2.24 8.33 1.68
N LEU A 59 2.15 7.30 0.83
CA LEU A 59 2.78 7.28 -0.50
C LEU A 59 2.21 8.37 -1.43
N VAL A 60 0.88 8.55 -1.44
CA VAL A 60 0.24 9.62 -2.21
C VAL A 60 0.67 11.00 -1.69
N THR A 61 0.65 11.21 -0.37
CA THR A 61 1.08 12.47 0.27
C THR A 61 2.54 12.76 -0.02
N THR A 62 3.39 11.74 0.01
CA THR A 62 4.81 11.86 -0.33
C THR A 62 4.99 12.32 -1.78
N GLY A 63 4.21 11.79 -2.72
CA GLY A 63 4.21 12.24 -4.12
C GLY A 63 3.87 13.74 -4.24
N LEU A 64 2.84 14.20 -3.54
CA LEU A 64 2.46 15.63 -3.49
C LEU A 64 3.58 16.51 -2.93
N VAL A 65 4.20 16.09 -1.82
CA VAL A 65 5.28 16.84 -1.16
C VAL A 65 6.52 16.92 -2.05
N PHE A 66 6.93 15.81 -2.64
CA PHE A 66 8.12 15.76 -3.50
C PHE A 66 7.94 16.55 -4.79
N TYR A 67 6.71 16.68 -5.31
CA TYR A 67 6.43 17.61 -6.40
C TYR A 67 6.79 19.05 -6.00
N ASN A 68 6.30 19.51 -4.84
CA ASN A 68 6.57 20.87 -4.35
C ASN A 68 8.05 21.08 -4.02
N LEU A 69 8.72 20.12 -3.38
CA LEU A 69 10.15 20.20 -3.10
C LEU A 69 10.97 20.40 -4.37
N ILE A 70 10.68 19.63 -5.43
CA ILE A 70 11.45 19.68 -6.67
C ILE A 70 11.10 20.91 -7.51
N HIS A 71 9.81 21.22 -7.69
CA HIS A 71 9.35 22.22 -8.67
C HIS A 71 9.19 23.63 -8.09
N VAL A 72 8.93 23.75 -6.79
CA VAL A 72 8.72 25.05 -6.13
C VAL A 72 9.96 25.45 -5.34
N GLN A 73 10.54 24.52 -4.57
CA GLN A 73 11.70 24.80 -3.73
C GLN A 73 13.05 24.55 -4.44
N GLY A 74 13.02 24.07 -5.69
CA GLY A 74 14.22 23.91 -6.51
C GLY A 74 15.15 22.79 -6.06
N LEU A 75 14.63 21.81 -5.29
CA LEU A 75 15.42 20.63 -4.97
C LEU A 75 15.68 19.78 -6.21
N SER A 76 16.74 19.00 -6.09
CA SER A 76 17.25 18.10 -7.08
C SER A 76 16.24 17.10 -7.66
N TRP A 77 16.17 17.03 -9.00
CA TRP A 77 15.24 16.14 -9.71
C TRP A 77 15.46 14.63 -9.42
N TRP A 78 16.67 14.23 -9.03
CA TRP A 78 17.00 12.82 -8.74
C TRP A 78 16.35 12.29 -7.44
N LEU A 79 15.78 13.17 -6.61
CA LEU A 79 15.12 12.77 -5.37
C LEU A 79 13.91 11.88 -5.62
N LEU A 80 13.13 12.15 -6.67
CA LEU A 80 11.95 11.34 -6.99
C LEU A 80 12.33 9.91 -7.42
N PRO A 81 13.24 9.69 -8.40
CA PRO A 81 13.73 8.34 -8.71
C PRO A 81 14.35 7.63 -7.50
N ALA A 82 15.14 8.32 -6.68
CA ALA A 82 15.74 7.73 -5.47
C ALA A 82 14.67 7.27 -4.47
N LEU A 83 13.63 8.08 -4.27
CA LEU A 83 12.50 7.74 -3.41
C LEU A 83 11.75 6.51 -3.94
N LEU A 84 11.40 6.50 -5.24
CA LEU A 84 10.70 5.37 -5.85
C LEU A 84 11.49 4.05 -5.71
N ILE A 85 12.80 4.10 -5.93
CA ILE A 85 13.68 2.93 -5.82
C ILE A 85 13.74 2.46 -4.37
N THR A 86 14.03 3.36 -3.43
CA THR A 86 14.17 2.99 -2.01
C THR A 86 12.87 2.42 -1.45
N LEU A 87 11.73 3.07 -1.70
CA LEU A 87 10.42 2.58 -1.25
C LEU A 87 10.05 1.23 -1.88
N SER A 88 10.38 1.03 -3.16
CA SER A 88 10.18 -0.27 -3.82
C SER A 88 11.02 -1.35 -3.14
N ILE A 89 12.29 -1.07 -2.84
CA ILE A 89 13.18 -1.98 -2.11
C ILE A 89 12.61 -2.28 -0.73
N ALA A 90 12.20 -1.27 0.04
CA ALA A 90 11.59 -1.44 1.36
C ALA A 90 10.34 -2.33 1.30
N ALA A 91 9.46 -2.10 0.32
CA ALA A 91 8.26 -2.91 0.13
C ALA A 91 8.56 -4.36 -0.28
N ILE A 92 9.59 -4.60 -1.09
CA ILE A 92 9.99 -5.94 -1.53
C ILE A 92 10.65 -6.72 -0.39
N ILE A 93 11.53 -6.06 0.38
CA ILE A 93 12.19 -6.65 1.55
C ILE A 93 11.15 -6.94 2.62
N GLY A 94 10.21 -6.02 2.89
CA GLY A 94 9.10 -6.21 3.81
C GLY A 94 8.31 -7.48 3.47
N ASP A 95 7.79 -7.58 2.26
CA ASP A 95 7.07 -8.78 1.78
C ASP A 95 7.92 -10.06 1.89
N SER A 96 9.23 -9.98 1.62
CA SER A 96 10.13 -11.12 1.76
C SER A 96 10.30 -11.57 3.22
N VAL A 97 10.30 -10.62 4.16
CA VAL A 97 10.25 -10.89 5.60
C VAL A 97 8.91 -11.53 5.97
N GLY A 98 7.78 -11.01 5.46
CA GLY A 98 6.46 -11.61 5.65
C GLY A 98 6.40 -13.06 5.16
N TYR A 99 6.91 -13.32 3.97
CA TYR A 99 7.06 -14.68 3.44
C TYR A 99 7.91 -15.57 4.34
N ALA A 100 9.06 -15.08 4.81
CA ALA A 100 9.94 -15.85 5.68
C ALA A 100 9.28 -16.16 7.04
N ILE A 101 8.52 -15.21 7.60
CA ILE A 101 7.70 -15.40 8.80
C ILE A 101 6.69 -16.53 8.55
N GLY A 102 5.92 -16.46 7.46
CA GLY A 102 4.96 -17.51 7.09
C GLY A 102 5.61 -18.87 6.88
N TYR A 103 6.73 -18.91 6.17
CA TYR A 103 7.47 -20.14 5.85
C TYR A 103 8.05 -20.82 7.10
N ARG A 104 8.51 -20.03 8.08
CA ARG A 104 9.10 -20.54 9.33
C ARG A 104 8.04 -20.84 10.40
N ALA A 105 6.98 -20.04 10.48
CA ALA A 105 5.86 -20.25 11.40
C ALA A 105 4.95 -21.40 10.93
N GLY A 106 4.82 -21.61 9.63
CA GLY A 106 4.00 -22.66 9.01
C GLY A 106 4.09 -24.01 9.71
N PRO A 107 5.26 -24.68 9.78
CA PRO A 107 5.37 -26.01 10.40
C PRO A 107 5.03 -26.05 11.90
N ARG A 108 5.23 -24.95 12.66
CA ARG A 108 4.79 -24.88 14.07
C ARG A 108 3.27 -24.71 14.21
N ILE A 109 2.64 -24.06 13.22
CA ILE A 109 1.19 -23.89 13.13
C ILE A 109 0.51 -25.19 12.67
N PHE A 110 1.12 -25.96 11.76
CA PHE A 110 0.61 -27.27 11.33
C PHE A 110 0.52 -28.31 12.46
N ASN A 111 1.35 -28.18 13.51
CA ASN A 111 1.37 -29.09 14.66
C ASN A 111 0.40 -28.70 15.79
N ARG A 112 -0.30 -27.56 15.71
CA ARG A 112 -1.36 -27.20 16.67
C ARG A 112 -2.71 -27.26 15.97
N GLU A 113 -3.46 -28.32 16.21
CA GLU A 113 -4.71 -28.63 15.50
C GLU A 113 -5.81 -27.56 15.67
N GLN A 114 -5.73 -26.66 16.66
CA GLN A 114 -6.83 -25.74 16.99
C GLN A 114 -6.38 -24.35 17.50
N SER A 115 -5.61 -23.59 16.72
CA SER A 115 -5.50 -22.14 16.98
C SER A 115 -6.67 -21.39 16.34
N PHE A 116 -7.35 -20.52 17.10
CA PHE A 116 -8.51 -19.73 16.66
C PHE A 116 -8.26 -18.95 15.36
N PHE A 117 -7.01 -18.58 15.08
CA PHE A 117 -6.61 -17.81 13.90
C PHE A 117 -6.10 -18.67 12.73
N PHE A 118 -5.66 -19.92 12.98
CA PHE A 118 -5.00 -20.76 11.98
C PHE A 118 -5.50 -22.21 12.05
N ARG A 119 -6.54 -22.51 11.27
CA ARG A 119 -7.03 -23.88 11.05
C ARG A 119 -6.29 -24.48 9.86
N LYS A 120 -5.88 -25.75 9.96
CA LYS A 120 -5.25 -26.53 8.87
C LYS A 120 -6.03 -26.44 7.55
N ASN A 121 -7.36 -26.37 7.62
CA ASN A 121 -8.25 -26.20 6.46
C ASN A 121 -8.03 -24.87 5.72
N HIS A 122 -7.74 -23.76 6.43
CA HIS A 122 -7.41 -22.48 5.78
C HIS A 122 -6.05 -22.51 5.09
N LEU A 123 -5.11 -23.32 5.60
CA LEU A 123 -3.78 -23.49 4.99
C LEU A 123 -3.84 -24.31 3.71
N LEU A 124 -4.60 -25.40 3.71
CA LEU A 124 -4.87 -26.18 2.51
C LEU A 124 -5.64 -25.35 1.48
N ALA A 125 -6.64 -24.58 1.91
CA ALA A 125 -7.37 -23.66 1.04
C ALA A 125 -6.45 -22.57 0.45
N ALA A 126 -5.49 -22.04 1.22
CA ALA A 126 -4.52 -21.09 0.72
C ALA A 126 -3.59 -21.71 -0.34
N GLN A 127 -3.10 -22.93 -0.09
CA GLN A 127 -2.26 -23.64 -1.06
C GLN A 127 -3.04 -23.95 -2.35
N GLU A 128 -4.25 -24.50 -2.24
CA GLU A 128 -5.14 -24.76 -3.36
C GLU A 128 -5.51 -23.47 -4.11
N TYR A 129 -5.70 -22.35 -3.40
CA TYR A 129 -5.98 -21.05 -3.99
C TYR A 129 -4.81 -20.55 -4.85
N TYR A 130 -3.57 -20.66 -4.35
CA TYR A 130 -2.38 -20.27 -5.12
C TYR A 130 -2.09 -21.22 -6.28
N GLU A 131 -2.33 -22.51 -6.12
CA GLU A 131 -2.24 -23.48 -7.22
C GLU A 131 -3.27 -23.17 -8.32
N LYS A 132 -4.48 -22.77 -7.94
CA LYS A 132 -5.59 -22.51 -8.86
C LYS A 132 -5.56 -21.13 -9.54
N HIS A 133 -5.20 -20.07 -8.81
CA HIS A 133 -5.21 -18.69 -9.33
C HIS A 133 -3.81 -18.17 -9.70
N GLY A 134 -2.79 -18.95 -9.36
CA GLY A 134 -1.41 -18.70 -9.75
C GLY A 134 -0.72 -17.57 -8.96
N PRO A 135 0.58 -17.37 -9.19
CA PRO A 135 1.40 -16.37 -8.51
C PRO A 135 0.94 -14.91 -8.69
N PHE A 136 0.15 -14.64 -9.75
CA PHE A 136 -0.36 -13.31 -10.07
C PHE A 136 -1.25 -12.73 -8.95
N THR A 137 -1.84 -13.58 -8.11
CA THR A 137 -2.60 -13.15 -6.94
C THR A 137 -1.77 -12.33 -5.95
N ILE A 138 -0.44 -12.51 -5.90
CA ILE A 138 0.44 -11.68 -5.06
C ILE A 138 0.42 -10.23 -5.53
N VAL A 139 0.45 -10.02 -6.86
CA VAL A 139 0.40 -8.67 -7.45
C VAL A 139 -0.94 -8.03 -7.18
N VAL A 140 -2.04 -8.75 -7.38
CA VAL A 140 -3.39 -8.24 -7.11
C VAL A 140 -3.60 -7.92 -5.64
N ALA A 141 -3.10 -8.78 -4.73
CA ALA A 141 -3.22 -8.58 -3.30
C ALA A 141 -2.54 -7.30 -2.82
N ARG A 142 -1.46 -6.84 -3.49
CA ARG A 142 -0.77 -5.58 -3.13
C ARG A 142 -1.63 -4.33 -3.29
N PHE A 143 -2.59 -4.34 -4.21
CA PHE A 143 -3.54 -3.25 -4.39
C PHE A 143 -4.75 -3.35 -3.43
N MET A 144 -4.78 -4.37 -2.57
CA MET A 144 -5.83 -4.59 -1.58
C MET A 144 -5.24 -4.35 -0.18
N PRO A 145 -5.58 -3.25 0.51
CA PRO A 145 -4.92 -2.83 1.75
C PRO A 145 -4.86 -3.92 2.82
N ILE A 146 -5.92 -4.70 2.97
CA ILE A 146 -5.96 -5.80 3.95
C ILE A 146 -5.21 -7.02 3.42
N LEU A 147 -5.40 -7.40 2.15
CA LEU A 147 -4.81 -8.64 1.65
C LEU A 147 -3.29 -8.55 1.47
N ARG A 148 -2.74 -7.34 1.22
CA ARG A 148 -1.30 -7.19 1.00
C ARG A 148 -0.46 -7.62 2.19
N THR A 149 -0.93 -7.38 3.41
CA THR A 149 -0.15 -7.68 4.62
C THR A 149 -0.19 -9.17 4.95
N PHE A 150 -1.27 -9.86 4.56
CA PHE A 150 -1.41 -11.30 4.74
C PHE A 150 -0.83 -12.12 3.60
N ALA A 151 -0.89 -11.63 2.35
CA ALA A 151 -0.53 -12.41 1.17
C ALA A 151 0.89 -12.98 1.20
N PRO A 152 1.95 -12.24 1.60
CA PRO A 152 3.30 -12.81 1.72
C PRO A 152 3.38 -13.92 2.76
N VAL A 153 2.76 -13.71 3.92
CA VAL A 153 2.72 -14.70 5.01
C VAL A 153 1.99 -15.96 4.55
N VAL A 154 0.82 -15.81 3.95
CA VAL A 154 0.00 -16.92 3.45
C VAL A 154 0.74 -17.69 2.35
N ALA A 155 1.44 -16.99 1.45
CA ALA A 155 2.32 -17.62 0.45
C ALA A 155 3.48 -18.40 1.08
N GLY A 156 4.06 -17.87 2.17
CA GLY A 156 5.08 -18.56 2.95
C GLY A 156 4.57 -19.82 3.64
N VAL A 157 3.40 -19.75 4.29
CA VAL A 157 2.79 -20.92 4.95
C VAL A 157 2.39 -21.99 3.92
N GLY A 158 1.87 -21.58 2.77
CA GLY A 158 1.55 -22.46 1.65
C GLY A 158 2.76 -23.02 0.89
N ARG A 159 3.99 -22.79 1.39
CA ARG A 159 5.25 -23.29 0.80
C ARG A 159 5.42 -22.97 -0.68
N MET A 160 4.91 -21.82 -1.12
CA MET A 160 5.08 -21.37 -2.50
C MET A 160 6.56 -21.28 -2.85
N ASN A 161 6.97 -21.64 -4.07
CA ASN A 161 8.37 -21.50 -4.46
C ASN A 161 8.85 -20.04 -4.32
N TYR A 162 9.91 -19.82 -3.53
CA TYR A 162 10.42 -18.48 -3.22
C TYR A 162 10.80 -17.66 -4.47
N ARG A 163 11.34 -18.28 -5.51
CA ARG A 163 11.69 -17.56 -6.76
C ARG A 163 10.45 -17.05 -7.47
N LYS A 164 9.39 -17.87 -7.52
CA LYS A 164 8.10 -17.44 -8.06
C LYS A 164 7.52 -16.31 -7.20
N PHE A 165 7.50 -16.47 -5.87
CA PHE A 165 7.04 -15.42 -4.97
C PHE A 165 7.80 -14.10 -5.23
N LEU A 166 9.14 -14.14 -5.26
CA LEU A 166 9.98 -12.96 -5.40
C LEU A 166 9.76 -12.23 -6.73
N LEU A 167 9.62 -12.94 -7.86
CA LEU A 167 9.38 -12.33 -9.16
C LEU A 167 8.08 -11.50 -9.18
N TYR A 168 6.99 -12.07 -8.66
CA TYR A 168 5.69 -11.37 -8.59
C TYR A 168 5.68 -10.31 -7.49
N ASN A 169 6.41 -10.53 -6.40
CA ASN A 169 6.63 -9.54 -5.35
C ASN A 169 7.34 -8.29 -5.88
N ILE A 170 8.41 -8.45 -6.67
CA ILE A 170 9.14 -7.34 -7.29
C ILE A 170 8.21 -6.54 -8.21
N GLY A 171 7.53 -7.21 -9.14
CA GLY A 171 6.63 -6.54 -10.09
C GLY A 171 5.48 -5.82 -9.38
N GLY A 172 4.86 -6.47 -8.40
CA GLY A 172 3.79 -5.87 -7.61
C GLY A 172 4.26 -4.73 -6.72
N GLY A 173 5.45 -4.82 -6.12
CA GLY A 173 6.01 -3.80 -5.26
C GLY A 173 6.40 -2.53 -6.00
N ILE A 174 7.08 -2.69 -7.14
CA ILE A 174 7.37 -1.57 -8.04
C ILE A 174 6.05 -0.96 -8.54
N GLY A 175 5.12 -1.79 -9.03
CA GLY A 175 3.84 -1.31 -9.56
C GLY A 175 3.03 -0.53 -8.52
N TRP A 176 2.93 -1.03 -7.29
CA TRP A 176 2.23 -0.36 -6.21
C TRP A 176 2.90 0.97 -5.82
N VAL A 177 4.20 0.98 -5.52
CA VAL A 177 4.93 2.20 -5.14
C VAL A 177 4.84 3.25 -6.24
N PHE A 178 5.12 2.87 -7.49
CA PHE A 178 5.05 3.80 -8.62
C PHE A 178 3.63 4.34 -8.79
N SER A 179 2.61 3.48 -8.73
CA SER A 179 1.24 3.94 -8.88
C SER A 179 0.86 4.97 -7.81
N MET A 180 1.10 4.70 -6.53
CA MET A 180 0.67 5.58 -5.43
C MET A 180 1.45 6.88 -5.40
N VAL A 181 2.78 6.81 -5.53
CA VAL A 181 3.64 8.01 -5.50
C VAL A 181 3.44 8.86 -6.74
N LEU A 182 3.35 8.26 -7.94
CA LEU A 182 3.12 9.02 -9.17
C LEU A 182 1.70 9.59 -9.23
N ILE A 183 0.69 8.91 -8.67
CA ILE A 183 -0.63 9.52 -8.49
C ILE A 183 -0.47 10.80 -7.70
N GLY A 184 0.13 10.78 -6.51
CA GLY A 184 0.40 12.02 -5.75
C GLY A 184 1.19 13.06 -6.53
N TYR A 185 2.28 12.65 -7.17
CA TYR A 185 3.16 13.58 -7.88
C TYR A 185 2.49 14.25 -9.10
N VAL A 186 1.79 13.47 -9.93
CA VAL A 186 1.16 13.96 -11.17
C VAL A 186 -0.19 14.63 -10.89
N ILE A 187 -0.93 14.18 -9.87
CA ILE A 187 -2.22 14.78 -9.53
C ILE A 187 -2.06 16.23 -9.06
N THR A 188 -0.90 16.58 -8.46
CA THR A 188 -0.61 17.96 -8.02
C THR A 188 -0.81 18.97 -9.16
N PRO A 189 -0.04 18.95 -10.27
CA PRO A 189 -0.24 19.90 -11.37
C PRO A 189 -1.55 19.72 -12.15
N VAL A 190 -2.10 18.50 -12.21
CA VAL A 190 -3.28 18.18 -13.03
C VAL A 190 -4.56 18.65 -12.37
N LEU A 191 -4.70 18.50 -11.04
CA LEU A 191 -5.90 18.86 -10.29
C LEU A 191 -5.81 20.25 -9.67
N GLU A 192 -4.62 20.75 -9.31
CA GLU A 192 -4.51 22.11 -8.78
C GLU A 192 -4.95 23.17 -9.78
N LYS A 193 -4.56 23.05 -11.06
CA LYS A 193 -4.95 24.03 -12.10
C LYS A 193 -6.46 24.17 -12.30
N PRO A 194 -7.25 23.09 -12.51
CA PRO A 194 -8.70 23.19 -12.63
C PRO A 194 -9.36 23.57 -11.30
N LEU A 195 -8.85 23.09 -10.16
CA LEU A 195 -9.42 23.45 -8.86
C LEU A 195 -9.20 24.92 -8.52
N GLN A 196 -8.03 25.50 -8.81
CA GLN A 196 -7.79 26.93 -8.68
C GLN A 196 -8.68 27.76 -9.62
N LYS A 197 -9.00 27.22 -10.80
CA LYS A 197 -9.92 27.88 -11.75
C LYS A 197 -11.37 27.89 -11.26
N VAL A 198 -11.80 26.87 -10.50
CA VAL A 198 -13.18 26.74 -9.98
C VAL A 198 -13.34 27.37 -8.59
N PHE A 199 -12.35 27.21 -7.71
CA PHE A 199 -12.40 27.62 -6.30
C PHE A 199 -11.56 28.88 -6.00
N GLY A 200 -10.86 29.43 -6.99
CA GLY A 200 -10.03 30.63 -6.87
C GLY A 200 -8.55 30.35 -6.65
N ALA A 201 -7.70 31.36 -6.93
CA ALA A 201 -6.23 31.25 -6.88
C ALA A 201 -5.66 30.91 -5.49
N GLY A 202 -6.44 31.07 -4.42
CA GLY A 202 -6.08 30.68 -3.05
C GLY A 202 -6.34 29.20 -2.73
N PHE A 203 -6.89 28.41 -3.66
CA PHE A 203 -7.14 26.99 -3.44
C PHE A 203 -5.83 26.20 -3.54
N LEU A 204 -5.38 25.70 -2.40
CA LEU A 204 -4.26 24.77 -2.31
C LEU A 204 -4.80 23.35 -2.08
N LEU A 205 -4.41 22.41 -2.94
CA LEU A 205 -4.76 20.98 -2.81
C LEU A 205 -4.39 20.46 -1.41
N GLN A 206 -3.30 21.02 -0.87
CA GLN A 206 -2.74 20.80 0.44
C GLN A 206 -3.78 20.87 1.57
N ASN A 207 -4.73 21.82 1.51
CA ASN A 207 -5.73 22.00 2.56
C ASN A 207 -6.82 20.91 2.55
N HIS A 208 -6.89 20.09 1.50
CA HIS A 208 -7.93 19.09 1.28
C HIS A 208 -7.36 17.68 1.04
N ILE A 209 -6.13 17.43 1.46
CA ILE A 209 -5.44 16.14 1.24
C ILE A 209 -6.20 14.97 1.86
N GLU A 210 -6.82 15.13 3.04
CA GLU A 210 -7.63 14.06 3.64
C GLU A 210 -8.75 13.61 2.71
N LYS A 211 -9.45 14.56 2.08
CA LYS A 211 -10.52 14.26 1.11
C LYS A 211 -9.94 13.59 -0.13
N LEU A 212 -8.77 14.03 -0.60
CA LEU A 212 -8.10 13.44 -1.75
C LEU A 212 -7.64 12.00 -1.47
N ILE A 213 -7.06 11.74 -0.30
CA ILE A 213 -6.70 10.41 0.18
C ILE A 213 -7.94 9.52 0.21
N ILE A 214 -9.03 9.99 0.84
CA ILE A 214 -10.28 9.22 0.93
C ILE A 214 -10.82 8.92 -0.48
N ILE A 215 -10.81 9.90 -1.39
CA ILE A 215 -11.25 9.73 -2.78
C ILE A 215 -10.36 8.71 -3.51
N VAL A 216 -9.04 8.78 -3.38
CA VAL A 216 -8.11 7.84 -4.04
C VAL A 216 -8.30 6.43 -3.48
N VAL A 217 -8.42 6.26 -2.17
CA VAL A 217 -8.67 4.96 -1.53
C VAL A 217 -10.03 4.40 -1.96
N LEU A 218 -11.09 5.22 -1.93
CA LEU A 218 -12.42 4.82 -2.37
C LEU A 218 -12.45 4.50 -3.87
N ALA A 219 -11.79 5.29 -4.71
CA ALA A 219 -11.70 5.04 -6.16
C ALA A 219 -10.93 3.75 -6.46
N SER A 220 -9.90 3.42 -5.67
CA SER A 220 -9.15 2.18 -5.82
C SER A 220 -9.98 0.94 -5.42
N ILE A 221 -10.82 1.07 -4.39
CA ILE A 221 -11.70 0.00 -3.90
C ILE A 221 -13.01 -0.11 -4.72
N ALA A 222 -13.50 1.00 -5.29
CA ALA A 222 -14.77 1.10 -6.01
C ALA A 222 -14.95 0.07 -7.13
N PRO A 223 -14.04 -0.11 -8.11
CA PRO A 223 -14.23 -1.07 -9.20
C PRO A 223 -14.34 -2.51 -8.67
N MET A 224 -13.72 -2.80 -7.53
CA MET A 224 -13.76 -4.12 -6.90
C MET A 224 -15.08 -4.36 -6.18
N VAL A 225 -15.55 -3.41 -5.38
CA VAL A 225 -16.86 -3.47 -4.72
C VAL A 225 -17.97 -3.60 -5.76
N LEU A 226 -17.88 -2.82 -6.84
CA LEU A 226 -18.84 -2.90 -7.96
C LEU A 226 -18.84 -4.27 -8.63
N LYS A 227 -17.67 -4.88 -8.87
CA LYS A 227 -17.58 -6.25 -9.40
C LYS A 227 -18.13 -7.29 -8.43
N PHE A 228 -17.82 -7.19 -7.13
CA PHE A 228 -18.29 -8.12 -6.11
C PHE A 228 -19.80 -8.05 -5.91
N VAL A 229 -20.35 -6.84 -5.84
CA VAL A 229 -21.81 -6.59 -5.76
C VAL A 229 -22.51 -7.10 -7.02
N ARG A 230 -21.99 -6.80 -8.21
CA ARG A 230 -22.53 -7.34 -9.48
C ARG A 230 -22.50 -8.86 -9.52
N ALA A 231 -21.40 -9.49 -9.11
CA ALA A 231 -21.28 -10.95 -9.06
C ALA A 231 -22.31 -11.57 -8.09
N LYS A 232 -22.56 -10.93 -6.93
CA LYS A 232 -23.55 -11.39 -5.95
C LYS A 232 -24.99 -11.20 -6.44
N LEU A 233 -25.28 -10.09 -7.12
CA LEU A 233 -26.58 -9.80 -7.72
C LEU A 233 -26.91 -10.76 -8.89
N LEU A 234 -25.93 -11.07 -9.75
CA LEU A 234 -26.09 -12.02 -10.85
C LEU A 234 -26.29 -13.46 -10.34
N LYS A 235 -25.64 -13.83 -9.22
CA LYS A 235 -25.82 -15.14 -8.59
C LYS A 235 -27.20 -15.30 -7.93
N ARG A 236 -27.75 -14.23 -7.34
CA ARG A 236 -29.15 -14.19 -6.86
C ARG A 236 -30.15 -14.34 -8.01
N ARG A 237 -29.98 -13.56 -9.09
CA ARG A 237 -30.88 -13.60 -10.25
C ARG A 237 -30.93 -14.96 -10.96
N LYS A 238 -29.82 -15.72 -10.96
CA LYS A 238 -29.81 -17.12 -11.46
C LYS A 238 -30.50 -18.10 -10.52
N SER A 239 -30.48 -17.88 -9.20
CA SER A 239 -31.18 -18.71 -8.22
C SER A 239 -32.70 -18.55 -8.32
N ASP A 240 -33.18 -17.33 -8.56
CA ASP A 240 -34.61 -17.03 -8.64
C ASP A 240 -35.24 -17.60 -9.94
N VAL A 241 -34.49 -17.64 -11.05
CA VAL A 241 -34.98 -18.21 -12.32
C VAL A 241 -35.05 -19.74 -12.30
N VAL A 242 -34.16 -20.41 -11.55
CA VAL A 242 -34.15 -21.88 -11.43
C VAL A 242 -35.24 -22.40 -10.48
N GLN A 243 -35.80 -21.58 -9.59
CA GLN A 243 -36.94 -21.96 -8.75
C GLN A 243 -38.31 -21.77 -9.43
N ILE A 244 -38.36 -21.12 -10.60
CA ILE A 244 -39.59 -20.84 -11.36
C ILE A 244 -39.77 -21.83 -12.53
N LEU A 245 -38.76 -22.64 -12.83
CA LEU A 245 -38.79 -23.74 -13.81
C LEU A 245 -38.91 -25.08 -13.09
#